data_AF-A0A6V8KZI3-F1
#
_entry.id   AF-A0A6V8KZI3-F1
#
_cell.length_a   1.000
_cell.length_b   1.000
_cell.length_c   1.000
_cell.angle_alpha   90.00
_cell.angle_beta   90.00
_cell.angle_gamma   90.00
#
_symmetry.space_group_name_H-M   'P 1'
#
loop_
_entity.id
_entity.type
_entity.pdbx_description
1 polymer ?
#
loop_
_entity_poly.entity_id
_entity_poly.type
_entity_poly.pdbx_seq_one_letter_code
_entity_poly.pdbx_strand_id
1 'polypeptide(L)'
;MIQGVFRPGASADDLSAGVRRIIAAIETSKTEILARIDAIATAEASACARQAVIEFADIESFTPQTMQRWAQDATGCVTLISSLIGTVSTKSETDELGIALNTAGPIAIAARARAGFSIDSLKTIVVQGNRSLVTLLEPACSLTPLWGDQPPGSREVEVSVRCTVYPGVVSAGHIIVEGQRNKPLRVPFSAYEHIFTAASNQTSRAVALAALQIMPS
;
A
#
# COMPACT_ATOMS: atom_id res chain seq x y z
N MET A 1 -7.63 18.59 43.07
CA MET A 1 -6.37 19.09 42.47
C MET A 1 -5.89 18.00 41.52
N ILE A 2 -6.26 18.09 40.23
CA ILE A 2 -5.98 17.07 39.22
C ILE A 2 -4.74 17.52 38.46
N GLN A 3 -3.62 16.81 38.66
CA GLN A 3 -2.40 17.02 37.86
C GLN A 3 -2.59 16.37 36.49
N GLY A 4 -2.68 17.21 35.45
CA GLY A 4 -2.67 16.80 34.06
C GLY A 4 -1.26 16.40 33.63
N VAL A 5 -1.11 15.16 33.17
CA VAL A 5 0.12 14.64 32.54
C VAL A 5 0.18 15.18 31.12
N PHE A 6 1.00 16.21 30.91
CA PHE A 6 1.37 16.72 29.59
C PHE A 6 2.33 15.72 28.94
N ARG A 7 1.88 15.03 27.87
CA ARG A 7 2.76 14.17 27.05
C ARG A 7 3.65 15.06 26.17
N PRO A 8 4.99 14.95 26.23
CA PRO A 8 5.87 15.71 25.33
C PRO A 8 5.68 15.23 23.89
N GLY A 9 5.54 16.18 22.97
CA GLY A 9 5.41 15.93 21.54
C GLY A 9 6.67 15.30 20.93
N ALA A 10 6.46 14.59 19.81
CA ALA A 10 7.52 14.03 18.99
C ALA A 10 8.61 15.08 18.70
N SER A 11 9.86 14.73 18.95
CA SER A 11 10.98 15.64 18.77
C SER A 11 11.27 15.88 17.28
N ALA A 12 11.93 16.99 16.95
CA ALA A 12 12.38 17.26 15.58
C ALA A 12 13.28 16.14 15.01
N ASP A 13 13.97 15.41 15.89
CA ASP A 13 14.82 14.27 15.52
C ASP A 13 13.99 13.05 15.09
N ASP A 14 12.85 12.79 15.74
CA ASP A 14 11.91 11.74 15.33
C ASP A 14 11.28 12.04 13.97
N LEU A 15 10.98 13.33 13.71
CA LEU A 15 10.50 13.78 12.40
C LEU A 15 11.58 13.58 11.33
N SER A 16 12.84 13.89 11.63
CA SER A 16 13.96 13.70 10.70
C SER A 16 14.22 12.23 10.36
N ALA A 17 14.05 11.32 11.33
CA ALA A 17 14.19 9.89 11.15
C ALA A 17 13.01 9.32 10.35
N GLY A 18 11.79 9.79 10.62
CA GLY A 18 10.60 9.48 9.83
C GLY A 18 10.74 9.93 8.38
N VAL A 19 11.18 11.17 8.15
CA VAL A 19 11.42 11.73 6.80
C VAL A 19 12.47 10.92 6.03
N ARG A 20 13.56 10.49 6.66
CA ARG A 20 14.58 9.66 5.99
C ARG A 20 14.07 8.28 5.58
N ARG A 21 13.24 7.64 6.41
CA ARG A 21 12.58 6.37 6.05
C ARG A 21 11.59 6.55 4.89
N ILE A 22 10.89 7.69 4.89
CA ILE A 22 9.98 8.08 3.80
C ILE A 22 10.75 8.32 2.49
N ILE A 23 11.90 9.01 2.52
CA ILE A 23 12.74 9.24 1.33
C ILE A 23 13.21 7.91 0.72
N ALA A 24 13.64 6.95 1.55
CA ALA A 24 14.05 5.64 1.05
C ALA A 24 12.89 4.87 0.39
N ALA A 25 11.67 5.00 0.94
CA ALA A 25 10.47 4.45 0.32
C ALA A 25 10.14 5.15 -1.01
N ILE A 26 10.29 6.47 -1.09
CA ILE A 26 10.03 7.27 -2.30
C ILE A 26 10.98 6.90 -3.44
N GLU A 27 12.29 6.73 -3.18
CA GLU A 27 13.25 6.32 -4.21
C GLU A 27 12.93 4.94 -4.79
N THR A 28 12.36 4.04 -3.98
CA THR A 28 11.88 2.73 -4.45
C THR A 28 10.62 2.90 -5.33
N SER A 29 9.68 3.76 -4.93
CA SER A 29 8.45 4.01 -5.69
C SER A 29 8.68 4.77 -7.02
N LYS A 30 9.75 5.57 -7.12
CA LYS A 30 10.10 6.34 -8.33
C LYS A 30 10.27 5.47 -9.58
N THR A 31 10.89 4.30 -9.44
CA THR A 31 11.10 3.36 -10.56
C THR A 31 9.80 2.68 -11.00
N GLU A 32 8.92 2.35 -10.05
CA GLU A 32 7.63 1.69 -10.31
C GLU A 32 6.63 2.63 -11.00
N ILE A 33 6.65 3.91 -10.62
CA ILE A 33 5.75 4.93 -11.16
C ILE A 33 5.95 5.15 -12.67
N LEU A 34 7.17 5.02 -13.20
CA LEU A 34 7.46 5.31 -14.61
C LEU A 34 6.93 4.23 -15.58
N ALA A 35 6.48 3.07 -15.08
CA ALA A 35 6.17 1.91 -15.92
C ALA A 35 4.69 1.73 -16.32
N ARG A 36 3.76 2.60 -15.89
CA ARG A 36 2.31 2.39 -16.14
C ARG A 36 1.54 3.68 -16.48
N ILE A 37 0.76 3.64 -17.57
CA ILE A 37 -0.25 4.66 -17.96
C ILE A 37 -1.39 3.96 -18.72
N ASP A 38 -2.61 3.92 -18.15
CA ASP A 38 -3.88 4.22 -18.85
C ASP A 38 -5.06 4.41 -17.87
N ALA A 39 -6.06 5.19 -18.32
CA ALA A 39 -7.18 5.84 -17.61
C ALA A 39 -6.85 7.24 -17.05
N ILE A 40 -7.50 8.27 -17.60
CA ILE A 40 -7.20 9.70 -17.36
C ILE A 40 -7.12 10.08 -15.87
N ALA A 41 -7.98 9.49 -15.03
CA ALA A 41 -8.00 9.74 -13.60
C ALA A 41 -6.74 9.20 -12.88
N THR A 42 -6.24 8.01 -13.24
CA THR A 42 -4.98 7.48 -12.69
C THR A 42 -3.78 8.25 -13.22
N ALA A 43 -3.87 8.77 -14.44
CA ALA A 43 -2.83 9.62 -15.03
C ALA A 43 -2.68 10.96 -14.28
N GLU A 44 -3.76 11.65 -13.94
CA GLU A 44 -3.73 12.89 -13.16
C GLU A 44 -3.15 12.66 -11.76
N ALA A 45 -3.65 11.63 -11.07
CA ALA A 45 -3.14 11.18 -9.77
C ALA A 45 -1.62 10.86 -9.82
N SER A 46 -1.19 10.15 -10.86
CA SER A 46 0.23 9.80 -11.04
C SER A 46 1.08 11.03 -11.36
N ALA A 47 0.56 11.96 -12.17
CA ALA A 47 1.26 13.20 -12.51
C ALA A 47 1.47 14.07 -11.27
N CYS A 48 0.44 14.25 -10.43
CA CYS A 48 0.57 15.05 -9.22
C CYS A 48 1.53 14.39 -8.20
N ALA A 49 1.51 13.05 -8.09
CA ALA A 49 2.47 12.33 -7.25
C ALA A 49 3.91 12.49 -7.74
N ARG A 50 4.14 12.39 -9.06
CA ARG A 50 5.47 12.63 -9.67
C ARG A 50 5.94 14.07 -9.43
N GLN A 51 5.05 15.06 -9.62
CA GLN A 51 5.36 16.46 -9.35
C GLN A 51 5.81 16.65 -7.89
N ALA A 52 5.06 16.08 -6.94
CA ALA A 52 5.40 16.16 -5.52
C ALA A 52 6.79 15.58 -5.21
N VAL A 53 7.18 14.47 -5.88
CA VAL A 53 8.53 13.87 -5.75
C VAL A 53 9.61 14.79 -6.32
N ILE A 54 9.39 15.38 -7.49
CA ILE A 54 10.35 16.28 -8.13
C ILE A 54 10.59 17.50 -7.23
N GLU A 55 9.51 18.15 -6.79
CA GLU A 55 9.58 19.34 -5.94
C GLU A 55 10.15 19.04 -4.54
N PHE A 56 9.95 17.82 -4.02
CA PHE A 56 10.54 17.40 -2.76
C PHE A 56 12.07 17.43 -2.78
N ALA A 57 12.71 17.22 -3.92
CA ALA A 57 14.18 17.30 -4.04
C ALA A 57 14.72 18.71 -3.76
N ASP A 58 13.92 19.74 -4.05
CA ASP A 58 14.30 21.15 -3.90
C ASP A 58 13.76 21.80 -2.61
N ILE A 59 13.16 21.00 -1.71
CA ILE A 59 12.43 21.46 -0.53
C ILE A 59 13.23 22.42 0.39
N GLU A 60 14.55 22.24 0.51
CA GLU A 60 15.41 23.07 1.36
C GLU A 60 15.65 24.47 0.77
N SER A 61 15.38 24.65 -0.53
CA SER A 61 15.50 25.95 -1.21
C SER A 61 14.20 26.77 -1.17
N PHE A 62 13.11 26.19 -0.68
CA PHE A 62 11.81 26.84 -0.72
C PHE A 62 11.73 28.01 0.27
N THR A 63 11.24 29.14 -0.22
CA THR A 63 10.80 30.22 0.66
C THR A 63 9.59 29.75 1.49
N PRO A 64 9.29 30.38 2.65
CA PRO A 64 8.11 30.02 3.44
C PRO A 64 6.80 30.04 2.64
N GLN A 65 6.63 31.01 1.73
CA GLN A 65 5.44 31.11 0.88
C GLN A 65 5.37 29.95 -0.14
N THR A 66 6.50 29.61 -0.77
CA THR A 66 6.60 28.46 -1.68
C THR A 66 6.29 27.17 -0.94
N MET A 67 6.84 26.98 0.26
CA MET A 67 6.60 25.81 1.11
C MET A 67 5.12 25.64 1.47
N GLN A 68 4.44 26.71 1.84
CA GLN A 68 3.01 26.68 2.15
C GLN A 68 2.16 26.34 0.93
N ARG A 69 2.46 26.96 -0.22
CA ARG A 69 1.74 26.67 -1.47
C ARG A 69 1.91 25.22 -1.88
N TRP A 70 3.15 24.74 -1.89
CA TRP A 70 3.47 23.36 -2.22
C TRP A 70 2.82 22.36 -1.26
N ALA A 71 2.82 22.63 0.05
CA ALA A 71 2.13 21.80 1.02
C ALA A 71 0.62 21.69 0.75
N GLN A 72 -0.03 22.77 0.29
CA GLN A 72 -1.44 22.74 -0.12
C GLN A 72 -1.64 21.93 -1.40
N ASP A 73 -0.78 22.11 -2.41
CA ASP A 73 -0.85 21.37 -3.68
C ASP A 73 -0.66 19.86 -3.46
N ALA A 74 0.34 19.46 -2.66
CA ALA A 74 0.56 18.07 -2.27
C ALA A 74 -0.63 17.50 -1.46
N THR A 75 -1.25 18.30 -0.59
CA THR A 75 -2.49 17.90 0.12
C THR A 75 -3.63 17.66 -0.86
N GLY A 76 -3.79 18.53 -1.86
CA GLY A 76 -4.78 18.40 -2.92
C GLY A 76 -4.59 17.11 -3.72
N CYS A 77 -3.34 16.80 -4.09
CA CYS A 77 -2.98 15.55 -4.77
C CYS A 77 -3.39 14.31 -3.96
N VAL A 78 -3.04 14.24 -2.67
CA VAL A 78 -3.42 13.11 -1.80
C VAL A 78 -4.94 12.98 -1.65
N THR A 79 -5.64 14.12 -1.54
CA THR A 79 -7.10 14.13 -1.44
C THR A 79 -7.75 13.61 -2.73
N LEU A 80 -7.26 14.04 -3.89
CA LEU A 80 -7.69 13.54 -5.20
C LEU A 80 -7.47 12.03 -5.29
N ILE A 81 -6.25 11.56 -5.05
CA ILE A 81 -5.91 10.13 -5.11
C ILE A 81 -6.84 9.32 -4.19
N SER A 82 -7.00 9.76 -2.93
CA SER A 82 -7.84 9.04 -1.97
C SER A 82 -9.31 8.99 -2.39
N SER A 83 -9.82 10.04 -3.04
CA SER A 83 -11.19 10.06 -3.55
C SER A 83 -11.40 9.09 -4.72
N LEU A 84 -10.35 8.81 -5.50
CA LEU A 84 -10.43 7.96 -6.69
C LEU A 84 -10.31 6.46 -6.38
N ILE A 85 -9.67 6.07 -5.26
CA ILE A 85 -9.43 4.65 -4.90
C ILE A 85 -10.73 3.83 -4.86
N GLY A 86 -11.84 4.43 -4.42
CA GLY A 86 -13.14 3.76 -4.36
C GLY A 86 -13.99 3.90 -5.63
N THR A 87 -13.56 4.68 -6.62
CA THR A 87 -14.36 5.01 -7.81
C THR A 87 -13.86 4.34 -9.09
N VAL A 88 -12.57 3.98 -9.14
CA VAL A 88 -12.01 3.27 -10.28
C VAL A 88 -12.61 1.87 -10.42
N SER A 89 -12.67 1.38 -11.65
CA SER A 89 -13.43 0.18 -12.00
C SER A 89 -12.60 -1.11 -11.89
N THR A 90 -11.29 -0.98 -11.99
CA THR A 90 -10.37 -2.12 -12.02
C THR A 90 -9.41 -2.13 -10.84
N LYS A 91 -8.99 -3.33 -10.43
CA LYS A 91 -7.94 -3.52 -9.43
C LYS A 91 -6.57 -3.02 -9.91
N SER A 92 -6.32 -2.98 -11.23
CA SER A 92 -5.07 -2.41 -11.78
C SER A 92 -5.01 -0.90 -11.58
N GLU A 93 -6.11 -0.18 -11.89
CA GLU A 93 -6.21 1.26 -11.60
C GLU A 93 -6.13 1.53 -10.09
N THR A 94 -6.75 0.68 -9.28
CA THR A 94 -6.66 0.76 -7.81
C THR A 94 -5.22 0.62 -7.34
N ASP A 95 -4.46 -0.30 -7.93
CA ASP A 95 -3.06 -0.51 -7.63
C ASP A 95 -2.20 0.71 -7.98
N GLU A 96 -2.42 1.30 -9.16
CA GLU A 96 -1.74 2.54 -9.58
C GLU A 96 -2.03 3.71 -8.64
N LEU A 97 -3.29 3.92 -8.25
CA LEU A 97 -3.66 4.91 -7.24
C LEU A 97 -3.04 4.61 -5.89
N GLY A 98 -2.87 3.33 -5.54
CA GLY A 98 -2.20 2.92 -4.32
C GLY A 98 -0.71 3.27 -4.31
N ILE A 99 -0.02 3.10 -5.44
CA ILE A 99 1.37 3.56 -5.61
C ILE A 99 1.44 5.08 -5.47
N ALA A 100 0.54 5.81 -6.14
CA ALA A 100 0.48 7.27 -6.06
C ALA A 100 0.23 7.75 -4.63
N LEU A 101 -0.72 7.14 -3.90
CA LEU A 101 -1.05 7.50 -2.52
C LEU A 101 0.14 7.27 -1.59
N ASN A 102 0.78 6.11 -1.68
CA ASN A 102 1.91 5.76 -0.82
C ASN A 102 3.18 6.56 -1.14
N THR A 103 3.23 7.22 -2.30
CA THR A 103 4.29 8.17 -2.66
C THR A 103 3.95 9.59 -2.18
N ALA A 104 2.80 10.12 -2.58
CA ALA A 104 2.40 11.50 -2.30
C ALA A 104 1.99 11.73 -0.84
N GLY A 105 1.39 10.73 -0.18
CA GLY A 105 0.90 10.81 1.20
C GLY A 105 1.99 11.25 2.19
N PRO A 106 3.10 10.51 2.30
CA PRO A 106 4.21 10.88 3.16
C PRO A 106 4.84 12.24 2.81
N ILE A 107 4.95 12.57 1.51
CA ILE A 107 5.46 13.87 1.04
C ILE A 107 4.56 15.00 1.53
N ALA A 108 3.25 14.89 1.33
CA ALA A 108 2.29 15.90 1.75
C ALA A 108 2.29 16.08 3.28
N ILE A 109 2.42 15.00 4.06
CA ILE A 109 2.54 15.09 5.52
C ILE A 109 3.81 15.86 5.91
N ALA A 110 4.96 15.55 5.29
CA ALA A 110 6.21 16.24 5.56
C ALA A 110 6.16 17.72 5.14
N ALA A 111 5.58 18.01 3.97
CA ALA A 111 5.38 19.35 3.45
C ALA A 111 4.52 20.20 4.39
N ARG A 112 3.37 19.67 4.85
CA ARG A 112 2.49 20.35 5.80
C ARG A 112 3.19 20.61 7.14
N ALA A 113 3.92 19.64 7.66
CA ALA A 113 4.66 19.81 8.90
C ALA A 113 5.70 20.94 8.80
N ARG A 114 6.48 20.99 7.70
CA ARG A 114 7.46 22.06 7.43
C ARG A 114 6.81 23.42 7.19
N ALA A 115 5.63 23.45 6.56
CA ALA A 115 4.84 24.67 6.34
C ALA A 115 4.15 25.19 7.61
N GLY A 116 4.21 24.47 8.73
CA GLY A 116 3.53 24.83 9.98
C GLY A 116 2.03 24.54 10.00
N PHE A 117 1.54 23.67 9.10
CA PHE A 117 0.14 23.24 9.06
C PHE A 117 -0.10 21.99 9.91
N SER A 118 -1.31 21.83 10.46
CA SER A 118 -1.73 20.55 11.08
C SER A 118 -1.75 19.42 10.04
N ILE A 119 -1.37 18.22 10.48
CA ILE A 119 -1.29 17.00 9.67
C ILE A 119 -2.37 15.97 10.01
N ASP A 120 -3.22 16.23 11.00
CA ASP A 120 -4.10 15.19 11.59
C ASP A 120 -5.16 14.71 10.60
N SER A 121 -5.85 15.65 9.93
CA SER A 121 -6.83 15.30 8.90
C SER A 121 -6.18 14.59 7.71
N LEU A 122 -4.98 15.02 7.29
CA LEU A 122 -4.28 14.38 6.18
C LEU A 122 -3.83 12.96 6.54
N LYS A 123 -3.31 12.73 7.75
CA LYS A 123 -3.00 11.39 8.26
C LYS A 123 -4.23 10.49 8.21
N THR A 124 -5.38 11.01 8.65
CA THR A 124 -6.65 10.27 8.61
C THR A 124 -7.01 9.85 7.18
N ILE A 125 -6.89 10.77 6.21
CA ILE A 125 -7.13 10.49 4.78
C ILE A 125 -6.18 9.41 4.27
N VAL A 126 -4.88 9.52 4.53
CA VAL A 126 -3.88 8.53 4.09
C VAL A 126 -4.14 7.15 4.71
N VAL A 127 -4.48 7.09 6.00
CA VAL A 127 -4.83 5.84 6.69
C VAL A 127 -6.09 5.20 6.09
N GLN A 128 -7.13 6.00 5.83
CA GLN A 128 -8.36 5.50 5.21
C GLN A 128 -8.11 4.99 3.79
N GLY A 129 -7.35 5.74 2.97
CA GLY A 129 -6.95 5.30 1.64
C GLY A 129 -6.20 3.96 1.68
N ASN A 130 -5.23 3.81 2.59
CA ASN A 130 -4.49 2.55 2.75
C ASN A 130 -5.35 1.39 3.23
N ARG A 131 -6.33 1.61 4.12
CA ARG A 131 -7.31 0.57 4.51
C ARG A 131 -8.14 0.11 3.32
N SER A 132 -8.57 1.03 2.47
CA SER A 132 -9.28 0.70 1.23
C SER A 132 -8.42 -0.13 0.29
N LEU A 133 -7.15 0.26 0.07
CA LEU A 133 -6.21 -0.50 -0.77
C LEU A 133 -6.02 -1.94 -0.28
N VAL A 134 -5.83 -2.13 1.03
CA VAL A 134 -5.65 -3.47 1.62
C VAL A 134 -6.82 -4.40 1.32
N THR A 135 -8.03 -3.84 1.31
CA THR A 135 -9.28 -4.57 1.05
C THR A 135 -9.46 -4.81 -0.45
N LEU A 136 -9.34 -3.76 -1.28
CA LEU A 136 -9.61 -3.83 -2.71
C LEU A 136 -8.58 -4.69 -3.47
N LEU A 137 -7.33 -4.69 -3.03
CA LEU A 137 -6.23 -5.43 -3.64
C LEU A 137 -6.00 -6.80 -2.99
N GLU A 138 -6.95 -7.31 -2.21
CA GLU A 138 -6.84 -8.66 -1.65
C GLU A 138 -6.74 -9.72 -2.78
N PRO A 139 -5.70 -10.58 -2.75
CA PRO A 139 -5.56 -11.68 -3.70
C PRO A 139 -6.71 -12.70 -3.57
N ALA A 140 -7.29 -13.09 -4.70
CA ALA A 140 -8.18 -14.25 -4.76
C ALA A 140 -7.37 -15.52 -5.01
N CYS A 141 -7.48 -16.50 -4.10
CA CYS A 141 -6.76 -17.77 -4.22
C CYS A 141 -7.70 -18.92 -4.62
N SER A 142 -7.24 -19.72 -5.59
CA SER A 142 -7.85 -20.98 -6.00
C SER A 142 -7.00 -22.15 -5.51
N LEU A 143 -7.66 -23.17 -4.98
CA LEU A 143 -7.05 -24.37 -4.39
C LEU A 143 -7.53 -25.59 -5.19
N THR A 144 -6.61 -26.25 -5.90
CA THR A 144 -6.93 -27.40 -6.75
C THR A 144 -6.23 -28.64 -6.22
N PRO A 145 -6.96 -29.58 -5.58
CA PRO A 145 -6.37 -30.83 -5.12
C PRO A 145 -5.91 -31.71 -6.28
N LEU A 146 -4.68 -32.22 -6.20
CA LEU A 146 -4.06 -33.12 -7.17
C LEU A 146 -4.09 -34.55 -6.61
N TRP A 147 -5.18 -35.26 -6.91
CA TRP A 147 -5.39 -36.63 -6.41
C TRP A 147 -4.74 -37.71 -7.28
N GLY A 148 -4.24 -37.35 -8.47
CA GLY A 148 -3.82 -38.30 -9.52
C GLY A 148 -2.63 -39.17 -9.12
N ASP A 149 -1.70 -38.61 -8.35
CA ASP A 149 -0.38 -39.22 -8.14
C ASP A 149 -0.21 -39.87 -6.76
N GLN A 150 -1.30 -40.00 -5.99
CA GLN A 150 -1.23 -40.53 -4.63
C GLN A 150 -1.25 -42.06 -4.58
N PRO A 151 -0.37 -42.68 -3.77
CA PRO A 151 -0.46 -44.10 -3.45
C PRO A 151 -1.82 -44.46 -2.83
N PRO A 152 -2.32 -45.70 -3.07
CA PRO A 152 -3.52 -46.19 -2.40
C PRO A 152 -3.40 -46.08 -0.88
N GLY A 153 -4.39 -45.46 -0.24
CA GLY A 153 -4.42 -45.27 1.21
C GLY A 153 -3.66 -44.05 1.74
N SER A 154 -3.00 -43.27 0.88
CA SER A 154 -2.41 -41.99 1.29
C SER A 154 -3.47 -41.06 1.87
N ARG A 155 -3.08 -40.32 2.91
CA ARG A 155 -3.84 -39.20 3.46
C ARG A 155 -3.24 -37.87 3.06
N GLU A 156 -2.11 -37.85 2.38
CA GLU A 156 -1.43 -36.63 1.97
C GLU A 156 -1.89 -36.23 0.57
N VAL A 157 -2.34 -34.99 0.45
CA VAL A 157 -2.89 -34.42 -0.76
C VAL A 157 -2.08 -33.21 -1.16
N GLU A 158 -1.45 -33.30 -2.31
CA GLU A 158 -0.87 -32.15 -2.97
C GLU A 158 -2.00 -31.24 -3.47
N VAL A 159 -1.90 -29.95 -3.17
CA VAL A 159 -2.85 -28.93 -3.61
C VAL A 159 -2.08 -27.88 -4.39
N SER A 160 -2.45 -27.70 -5.66
CA SER A 160 -2.00 -26.57 -6.44
C SER A 160 -2.73 -25.32 -5.97
N VAL A 161 -1.98 -24.31 -5.55
CA VAL A 161 -2.49 -23.02 -5.10
C VAL A 161 -2.13 -21.97 -6.13
N ARG A 162 -3.11 -21.17 -6.54
CA ARG A 162 -2.90 -20.00 -7.39
C ARG A 162 -3.64 -18.81 -6.81
N CYS A 163 -2.90 -17.78 -6.43
CA CYS A 163 -3.40 -16.51 -5.92
C CYS A 163 -3.22 -15.41 -6.98
N THR A 164 -4.30 -14.70 -7.29
CA THR A 164 -4.35 -13.65 -8.32
C THR A 164 -4.94 -12.38 -7.74
N VAL A 165 -4.32 -11.23 -7.97
CA VAL A 165 -4.92 -9.93 -7.63
C VAL A 165 -5.74 -9.41 -8.82
N TYR A 166 -5.09 -9.26 -9.98
CA TYR A 166 -5.67 -8.91 -11.28
C TYR A 166 -4.82 -9.52 -12.41
N PRO A 167 -5.25 -9.49 -13.69
CA PRO A 167 -4.48 -10.07 -14.79
C PRO A 167 -3.03 -9.56 -14.80
N GLY A 168 -2.06 -10.48 -14.75
CA GLY A 168 -0.63 -10.16 -14.70
C GLY A 168 0.02 -10.20 -13.32
N VAL A 169 -0.77 -10.17 -12.23
CA VAL A 169 -0.25 -10.32 -10.85
C VAL A 169 -0.74 -11.63 -10.26
N VAL A 170 0.13 -12.64 -10.32
CA VAL A 170 -0.16 -14.01 -9.91
C VAL A 170 1.01 -14.56 -9.09
N SER A 171 0.69 -15.32 -8.05
CA SER A 171 1.63 -16.25 -7.42
C SER A 171 1.02 -17.64 -7.39
N ALA A 172 1.84 -18.66 -7.62
CA ALA A 172 1.40 -20.04 -7.61
C ALA A 172 2.44 -20.93 -6.92
N GLY A 173 1.97 -22.04 -6.37
CA GLY A 173 2.81 -23.01 -5.68
C GLY A 173 2.02 -24.26 -5.34
N HIS A 174 2.67 -25.14 -4.58
CA HIS A 174 2.12 -26.42 -4.18
C HIS A 174 2.28 -26.56 -2.68
N ILE A 175 1.27 -27.13 -2.03
CA ILE A 175 1.29 -27.46 -0.60
C ILE A 175 0.84 -28.91 -0.43
N ILE A 176 1.25 -29.54 0.67
CA ILE A 176 0.76 -30.86 1.05
C ILE A 176 -0.12 -30.69 2.29
N VAL A 177 -1.31 -31.26 2.25
CA VAL A 177 -2.25 -31.25 3.38
C VAL A 177 -2.81 -32.65 3.63
N GLU A 178 -3.31 -32.89 4.83
CA GLU A 178 -4.06 -34.11 5.08
C GLU A 178 -5.49 -34.04 4.50
N GLY A 179 -5.90 -35.08 3.79
CA GLY A 179 -7.20 -35.17 3.15
C GLY A 179 -7.59 -36.59 2.74
N GLN A 180 -8.86 -36.76 2.40
CA GLN A 180 -9.38 -38.02 1.87
C GLN A 180 -10.19 -37.73 0.61
N ARG A 181 -10.00 -38.56 -0.43
CA ARG A 181 -10.75 -38.46 -1.67
C ARG A 181 -12.26 -38.54 -1.36
N ASN A 182 -13.05 -37.72 -2.05
CA ASN A 182 -14.51 -37.57 -1.85
C ASN A 182 -14.94 -36.96 -0.50
N LYS A 183 -14.02 -36.40 0.30
CA LYS A 183 -14.34 -35.55 1.45
C LYS A 183 -13.96 -34.09 1.18
N PRO A 184 -14.68 -33.12 1.76
CA PRO A 184 -14.27 -31.72 1.69
C PRO A 184 -12.86 -31.54 2.23
N LEU A 185 -11.96 -30.99 1.40
CA LEU A 185 -10.61 -30.69 1.82
C LEU A 185 -10.59 -29.42 2.66
N ARG A 186 -9.97 -29.47 3.84
CA ARG A 186 -9.76 -28.31 4.70
C ARG A 186 -8.30 -27.88 4.59
N VAL A 187 -8.07 -26.76 3.95
CA VAL A 187 -6.73 -26.17 3.81
C VAL A 187 -6.66 -24.95 4.73
N PRO A 188 -5.86 -24.97 5.81
CA PRO A 188 -5.70 -23.78 6.65
C PRO A 188 -4.96 -22.69 5.87
N PHE A 189 -5.32 -21.41 6.11
CA PHE A 189 -4.68 -20.27 5.46
C PHE A 189 -3.15 -20.28 5.64
N SER A 190 -2.68 -20.64 6.83
CA SER A 190 -1.25 -20.74 7.16
C SER A 190 -0.47 -21.68 6.24
N ALA A 191 -1.12 -22.66 5.59
CA ALA A 191 -0.44 -23.56 4.65
C ALA A 191 -0.04 -22.84 3.35
N TYR A 192 -0.81 -21.84 2.91
CA TYR A 192 -0.57 -21.13 1.65
C TYR A 192 -0.37 -19.62 1.80
N GLU A 193 -0.25 -19.12 3.03
CA GLU A 193 -0.04 -17.71 3.35
C GLU A 193 1.17 -17.10 2.62
N HIS A 194 2.25 -17.87 2.42
CA HIS A 194 3.43 -17.41 1.70
C HIS A 194 3.13 -17.12 0.21
N ILE A 195 2.25 -17.90 -0.44
CA ILE A 195 1.81 -17.70 -1.83
C ILE A 195 0.90 -16.48 -1.92
N PHE A 196 -0.02 -16.34 -0.96
CA PHE A 196 -0.87 -15.16 -0.84
C PHE A 196 -0.05 -13.87 -0.63
N THR A 197 0.95 -13.93 0.24
CA THR A 197 1.86 -12.83 0.53
C THR A 197 2.71 -12.49 -0.69
N ALA A 198 3.22 -13.48 -1.42
CA ALA A 198 3.97 -13.27 -2.65
C ALA A 198 3.13 -12.59 -3.75
N ALA A 199 1.83 -12.89 -3.85
CA ALA A 199 0.92 -12.15 -4.74
C ALA A 199 0.69 -10.72 -4.25
N SER A 200 0.50 -10.52 -2.94
CA SER A 200 0.31 -9.19 -2.33
C SER A 200 1.52 -8.27 -2.52
N ASN A 201 2.74 -8.82 -2.43
CA ASN A 201 4.00 -8.08 -2.53
C ASN A 201 4.28 -7.53 -3.93
N GLN A 202 3.53 -7.95 -4.94
CA GLN A 202 3.61 -7.43 -6.31
C GLN A 202 2.67 -6.25 -6.56
N THR A 203 2.08 -5.68 -5.50
CA THR A 203 1.12 -4.58 -5.57
C THR A 203 1.37 -3.56 -4.45
N SER A 204 0.78 -2.38 -4.59
CA SER A 204 0.70 -1.35 -3.55
C SER A 204 0.05 -1.81 -2.24
N ARG A 205 -0.63 -2.97 -2.21
CA ARG A 205 -1.16 -3.57 -0.98
C ARG A 205 -0.09 -3.79 0.08
N ALA A 206 1.09 -4.27 -0.31
CA ALA A 206 2.17 -4.52 0.65
C ALA A 206 2.68 -3.22 1.28
N VAL A 207 2.80 -2.17 0.47
CA VAL A 207 3.17 -0.83 0.95
C VAL A 207 2.09 -0.26 1.86
N ALA A 208 0.80 -0.42 1.51
CA ALA A 208 -0.32 0.01 2.33
C ALA A 208 -0.34 -0.69 3.70
N LEU A 209 -0.08 -2.01 3.76
CA LEU A 209 0.04 -2.75 5.02
C LEU A 209 1.17 -2.19 5.89
N ALA A 210 2.35 -1.93 5.29
CA ALA A 210 3.48 -1.35 6.01
C ALA A 210 3.17 0.08 6.52
N ALA A 211 2.51 0.90 5.70
CA ALA A 211 2.11 2.26 6.07
C ALA A 211 1.15 2.27 7.28
N LEU A 212 0.19 1.33 7.33
CA LEU A 212 -0.75 1.19 8.45
C LEU A 212 -0.08 0.77 9.77
N GLN A 213 1.05 0.07 9.71
CA GLN A 213 1.82 -0.26 10.92
C GLN A 213 2.54 0.97 11.50
N ILE A 214 2.92 1.91 10.65
CA ILE A 214 3.66 3.12 11.04
C ILE A 214 2.71 4.26 11.44
N MET A 215 1.51 4.30 10.85
CA MET A 215 0.47 5.30 11.12
C MET A 215 -0.79 4.64 11.71
N PRO A 216 -0.76 4.19 12.98
CA PRO A 216 -1.95 3.71 13.65
C PRO A 216 -2.95 4.86 13.84
N SER A 217 -4.24 4.55 13.72
CA SER A 217 -5.35 5.46 13.98
C SER A 217 -5.47 5.86 15.44
#